data_AF-A0A957N5I9-F1
#
_entry.id   AF-A0A957N5I9-F1
#
_cell.length_a   1.000
_cell.length_b   1.000
_cell.length_c   1.000
_cell.angle_alpha   90.00
_cell.angle_beta   90.00
_cell.angle_gamma   90.00
#
_symmetry.space_group_name_H-M   'P 1'
#
loop_
_entity.id
_entity.type
_entity.pdbx_description
1 polymer ?
#
loop_
_entity_poly.entity_id
_entity_poly.type
_entity_poly.pdbx_seq_one_letter_code
_entity_poly.pdbx_strand_id
1 'polypeptide(L)' 'EIYIYDGAQHAFFNDTRASSYDADAAAASWERTLGWFADRL' A
#
# COMPACT_ATOMS: atom_id res chain seq x y z
N GLU A 1 5.57 -8.96 -8.39
CA GLU A 1 5.63 -9.53 -7.03
C GLU A 1 4.24 -9.50 -6.42
N ILE A 2 3.97 -10.28 -5.37
CA ILE A 2 2.70 -10.28 -4.64
C ILE A 2 3.00 -10.06 -3.16
N TYR A 3 2.30 -9.11 -2.54
CA TYR A 3 2.41 -8.78 -1.13
C TYR A 3 1.03 -8.82 -0.50
N ILE A 4 0.93 -9.46 0.67
CA ILE A 4 -0.28 -9.49 1.50
C ILE A 4 0.01 -8.62 2.72
N TYR A 5 -0.86 -7.65 2.96
CA TYR A 5 -0.82 -6.78 4.15
C TYR A 5 -1.83 -7.34 5.15
N ASP A 6 -1.32 -7.98 6.21
CA ASP A 6 -2.17 -8.59 7.22
C ASP A 6 -3.02 -7.53 7.94
N GLY A 7 -4.30 -7.82 8.17
CA GLY A 7 -5.26 -6.88 8.76
C GLY A 7 -5.81 -5.80 7.80
N ALA A 8 -5.07 -5.42 6.76
CA ALA A 8 -5.51 -4.39 5.82
C ALA A 8 -6.75 -4.82 5.01
N GLN A 9 -7.76 -3.95 4.96
CA GLN A 9 -8.99 -4.20 4.22
C GLN A 9 -8.91 -3.69 2.77
N HIS A 10 -9.87 -4.07 1.93
CA HIS A 10 -9.96 -3.49 0.59
C HIS A 10 -10.07 -1.97 0.67
N ALA A 11 -9.33 -1.27 -0.20
CA ALA A 11 -9.14 0.18 -0.19
C ALA A 11 -8.36 0.72 1.02
N PHE A 12 -7.38 -0.03 1.54
CA PHE A 12 -6.50 0.43 2.61
C PHE A 12 -5.67 1.68 2.27
N PHE A 13 -5.44 1.94 0.98
CA PHE A 13 -4.68 3.11 0.52
C PHE A 13 -5.49 4.41 0.55
N ASN A 14 -6.83 4.36 0.71
CA ASN A 14 -7.68 5.54 0.65
C ASN A 14 -7.77 6.22 2.03
N ASP A 15 -6.97 7.27 2.23
CA ASP A 15 -6.89 8.09 3.45
C ASP A 15 -8.16 8.87 3.79
N THR A 16 -9.07 9.08 2.84
CA THR A 16 -10.39 9.67 3.09
C THR A 16 -11.42 8.66 3.61
N ARG A 17 -11.12 7.35 3.54
CA ARG A 17 -12.01 6.27 3.97
C ARG A 17 -11.55 5.67 5.30
N ALA A 18 -11.91 6.33 6.39
CA ALA A 18 -11.51 5.94 7.75
C ALA A 18 -11.84 4.48 8.14
N SER A 19 -12.85 3.85 7.53
CA SER A 19 -13.24 2.46 7.83
C SER A 19 -12.30 1.40 7.27
N SER A 20 -11.45 1.76 6.30
CA SER A 20 -10.51 0.82 5.68
C SER A 20 -9.08 1.34 5.61
N TYR A 21 -8.86 2.65 5.77
CA TYR A 21 -7.52 3.25 5.70
C TYR A 21 -6.57 2.61 6.69
N ASP A 22 -5.43 2.16 6.17
CA ASP A 22 -4.32 1.63 6.95
C ASP A 22 -3.05 2.33 6.48
N ALA A 23 -2.55 3.23 7.33
CA ALA A 23 -1.41 4.09 7.00
C ALA A 23 -0.12 3.27 6.78
N ASP A 24 0.08 2.20 7.57
CA ASP A 24 1.28 1.38 7.51
C ASP A 24 1.29 0.54 6.22
N ALA A 25 0.16 -0.09 5.88
CA ALA A 25 0.00 -0.81 4.63
C ALA A 25 0.12 0.12 3.40
N ALA A 26 -0.48 1.32 3.47
CA ALA A 26 -0.37 2.30 2.41
C ALA A 26 1.08 2.73 2.17
N ALA A 27 1.79 3.17 3.22
CA ALA A 27 3.19 3.58 3.13
C ALA A 27 4.09 2.46 2.58
N ALA A 28 3.95 1.24 3.13
CA ALA A 28 4.79 0.11 2.73
C ALA A 28 4.49 -0.35 1.28
N SER A 29 3.25 -0.24 0.82
CA SER A 29 2.91 -0.51 -0.59
C SER A 29 3.44 0.56 -1.55
N TRP A 30 3.47 1.81 -1.11
CA TRP A 30 3.96 2.92 -1.91
C TRP A 30 5.47 2.87 -2.09
N GLU A 31 6.24 2.62 -1.02
CA GLU A 31 7.69 2.44 -1.08
C GLU A 31 8.09 1.34 -2.08
N ARG A 32 7.42 0.18 -2.03
CA ARG A 32 7.65 -0.92 -2.97
C ARG A 32 7.31 -0.55 -4.41
N THR A 33 6.22 0.18 -4.61
CA THR A 33 5.79 0.63 -5.94
C THR A 33 6.82 1.57 -6.55
N LEU A 34 7.30 2.55 -5.78
CA LEU A 34 8.35 3.48 -6.22
C LEU A 34 9.68 2.75 -6.48
N GLY A 35 10.08 1.82 -5.60
CA GLY A 35 11.28 1.00 -5.80
C GLY A 35 11.20 0.17 -7.09
N TRP A 36 10.03 -0.44 -7.34
CA TRP A 36 9.82 -1.20 -8.57
C TRP A 36 9.99 -0.34 -9.82
N PHE A 37 9.48 0.89 -9.81
CA PHE A 37 9.65 1.84 -10.91
C PHE A 37 11.09 2.32 -11.03
N ALA A 38 11.77 2.66 -9.93
CA ALA A 38 13.16 3.08 -9.95
C ALA A 38 14.10 2.00 -10.55
N ASP A 39 13.77 0.72 -10.37
CA ASP A 39 14.54 -0.39 -10.93
C ASP A 39 14.25 -0.68 -12.42
N ARG A 40 13.12 -0.21 -12.97
CA ARG A 40 12.58 -0.73 -14.25
C ARG A 40 12.09 0.32 -15.25
N LEU A 41 12.05 1.60 -14.87
CA LEU A 41 11.80 2.74 -15.75
C LEU A 41 13.07 3.59 -15.86
#